data_AF-A0A927TKC6-F1
#
_entry.id   AF-A0A927TKC6-F1
#
_cell.length_a   1.000
_cell.length_b   1.000
_cell.length_c   1.000
_cell.angle_alpha   90.00
_cell.angle_beta   90.00
_cell.angle_gamma   90.00
#
_symmetry.space_group_name_H-M   'P 1'
#
loop_
_entity.id
_entity.type
_entity.pdbx_description
1 polymer ?
#
loop_
_entity_poly.entity_id
_entity_poly.type
_entity_poly.pdbx_seq_one_letter_code
_entity_poly.pdbx_strand_id
1 'polypeptide(L)'
;MNRAKGKLSVLGLLVRISIYKVLTVLVIMSMVQVALFARVLQSTDGQQKLFESMIRDSYLSVISRVAFLALCLILVWTDSDRRGCKSSYLLKRLCVSRPGMFALRSIYYLGCFVIFGAVQIGLVIGMFFLYRRGQTPETLSPQALFLAFYRNDFLHSLLPLEETVRWIRNGFLLVCSSMQIAWFQTALHPAGKWIPVLWILYVVMTFPQGIGSLGMDIFTMVTAGVCVAFILTEVFDLWGRDQHGA
;
A
#
# COMPACT_ATOMS: atom_id res chain seq x y z
N MET A 1 -3.53 -6.71 32.80
CA MET A 1 -4.49 -7.28 31.82
C MET A 1 -5.41 -6.25 31.12
N ASN A 2 -5.61 -5.01 31.64
CA ASN A 2 -6.51 -4.01 31.03
C ASN A 2 -5.96 -3.25 29.81
N ARG A 3 -4.63 -3.06 29.68
CA ARG A 3 -4.03 -2.28 28.57
C ARG A 3 -4.15 -2.96 27.20
N ALA A 4 -4.10 -4.30 27.14
CA ALA A 4 -4.21 -5.04 25.88
C ALA A 4 -5.63 -4.96 25.28
N LYS A 5 -6.65 -5.07 26.14
CA LYS A 5 -8.06 -4.91 25.74
C LYS A 5 -8.34 -3.51 25.18
N GLY A 6 -7.75 -2.47 25.80
CA GLY A 6 -7.84 -1.09 25.30
C GLY A 6 -7.27 -0.93 23.89
N LYS A 7 -6.08 -1.48 23.62
CA LYS A 7 -5.44 -1.42 22.29
C LYS A 7 -6.26 -2.13 21.20
N LEU A 8 -6.81 -3.31 21.52
CA LEU A 8 -7.69 -4.08 20.60
C LEU A 8 -9.00 -3.33 20.31
N SER A 9 -9.57 -2.66 21.31
CA SER A 9 -10.79 -1.87 21.13
C SER A 9 -10.57 -0.66 20.21
N VAL A 10 -9.43 0.03 20.34
CA VAL A 10 -9.05 1.11 19.42
C VAL A 10 -8.88 0.61 18.00
N LEU A 11 -8.20 -0.52 17.81
CA LEU A 11 -8.01 -1.11 16.48
C LEU A 11 -9.33 -1.53 15.86
N GLY A 12 -10.22 -2.15 16.64
CA GLY A 12 -11.57 -2.50 16.19
C GLY A 12 -12.40 -1.26 15.80
N LEU A 13 -12.25 -0.14 16.52
CA LEU A 13 -12.89 1.12 16.17
C LEU A 13 -12.36 1.69 14.85
N LEU A 14 -11.03 1.69 14.65
CA LEU A 14 -10.41 2.14 13.41
C LEU A 14 -10.92 1.30 12.22
N VAL A 15 -10.84 -0.03 12.35
CA VAL A 15 -11.36 -0.97 11.34
C VAL A 15 -12.81 -0.64 10.99
N ARG A 16 -13.70 -0.52 11.98
CA ARG A 16 -15.13 -0.29 11.72
C ARG A 16 -15.41 1.00 10.92
N ILE A 17 -14.57 2.01 11.08
CA ILE A 17 -14.79 3.34 10.47
C ILE A 17 -14.19 3.42 9.06
N SER A 18 -13.06 2.75 8.78
CA SER A 18 -12.39 2.84 7.48
C SER A 18 -12.56 1.59 6.60
N ILE A 19 -12.95 0.43 7.13
CA ILE A 19 -12.95 -0.83 6.37
C ILE A 19 -13.83 -0.78 5.12
N TYR A 20 -15.03 -0.19 5.21
CA TYR A 20 -15.92 -0.10 4.06
C TYR A 20 -15.37 0.83 2.98
N LYS A 21 -14.68 1.92 3.35
CA LYS A 21 -14.04 2.84 2.39
C LYS A 21 -12.86 2.18 1.70
N VAL A 22 -12.01 1.49 2.47
CA VAL A 22 -10.88 0.71 1.94
C VAL A 22 -11.40 -0.38 1.00
N LEU A 23 -12.40 -1.15 1.41
CA LEU A 23 -13.01 -2.19 0.58
C LEU A 23 -13.64 -1.60 -0.70
N THR A 24 -14.29 -0.45 -0.60
CA THR A 24 -14.88 0.23 -1.78
C THR A 24 -13.81 0.57 -2.80
N VAL A 25 -12.66 1.13 -2.39
CA VAL A 25 -11.55 1.39 -3.32
C VAL A 25 -11.03 0.11 -3.95
N LEU A 26 -10.85 -0.94 -3.16
CA LEU A 26 -10.37 -2.23 -3.67
C LEU A 26 -11.34 -2.82 -4.69
N VAL A 27 -12.66 -2.78 -4.43
CA VAL A 27 -13.68 -3.29 -5.35
C VAL A 27 -13.74 -2.46 -6.62
N ILE A 28 -13.80 -1.13 -6.52
CA ILE A 28 -13.84 -0.24 -7.70
C ILE A 28 -12.61 -0.45 -8.57
N MET A 29 -11.41 -0.45 -7.97
CA MET A 29 -10.18 -0.70 -8.72
C MET A 29 -10.18 -2.11 -9.35
N SER A 30 -10.58 -3.14 -8.62
CA SER A 30 -10.69 -4.50 -9.18
C SER A 30 -11.60 -4.55 -10.40
N MET A 31 -12.78 -3.93 -10.31
CA MET A 31 -13.75 -3.88 -11.40
C MET A 31 -13.20 -3.13 -12.61
N VAL A 32 -12.56 -1.98 -12.40
CA VAL A 32 -11.96 -1.17 -13.48
C VAL A 32 -10.83 -1.93 -14.17
N GLN A 33 -9.94 -2.55 -13.41
CA GLN A 33 -8.83 -3.34 -13.94
C GLN A 33 -9.34 -4.54 -14.76
N VAL A 34 -10.31 -5.29 -14.25
CA VAL A 34 -10.90 -6.44 -14.96
C VAL A 34 -11.66 -5.99 -16.21
N ALA A 35 -12.42 -4.89 -16.14
CA ALA A 35 -13.17 -4.37 -17.29
C ALA A 35 -12.24 -3.90 -18.41
N LEU A 36 -11.16 -3.20 -18.09
CA LEU A 36 -10.17 -2.77 -19.08
C LEU A 36 -9.44 -3.96 -19.69
N PHE A 37 -9.04 -4.94 -18.87
CA PHE A 37 -8.45 -6.17 -19.36
C PHE A 37 -9.40 -6.93 -20.29
N ALA A 38 -10.67 -7.07 -19.92
CA ALA A 38 -11.69 -7.74 -20.74
C ALA A 38 -11.91 -7.01 -22.09
N ARG A 39 -11.89 -5.67 -22.11
CA ARG A 39 -11.97 -4.89 -23.37
C ARG A 39 -10.77 -5.14 -24.28
N VAL A 40 -9.55 -5.20 -23.72
CA VAL A 40 -8.33 -5.50 -24.48
C VAL A 40 -8.37 -6.93 -25.02
N LEU A 41 -8.88 -7.88 -24.22
CA LEU A 41 -9.05 -9.27 -24.62
C LEU A 41 -10.01 -9.40 -25.80
N GLN A 42 -11.19 -8.77 -25.74
CA GLN A 42 -12.17 -8.76 -26.84
C GLN A 42 -11.64 -8.08 -28.11
N SER A 43 -10.87 -7.01 -27.97
CA SER A 43 -10.31 -6.28 -29.11
C SER A 43 -9.18 -7.03 -29.81
N THR A 44 -8.65 -8.09 -29.18
CA THR A 44 -7.52 -8.88 -29.68
C THR A 44 -7.97 -10.27 -30.16
N ASP A 45 -9.28 -10.53 -30.20
CA ASP A 45 -9.85 -11.82 -30.61
C ASP A 45 -9.42 -12.14 -32.07
N GLY A 46 -8.43 -13.03 -32.22
CA GLY A 46 -7.78 -13.39 -33.49
C GLY A 46 -6.27 -13.12 -33.61
N GLN A 47 -5.64 -12.34 -32.71
CA GLN A 47 -4.18 -12.15 -32.65
C GLN A 47 -3.57 -12.82 -31.43
N GLN A 48 -2.51 -13.62 -31.61
CA GLN A 48 -1.72 -14.16 -30.51
C GLN A 48 -0.86 -13.06 -29.86
N LYS A 49 -1.44 -12.25 -28.96
CA LYS A 49 -0.67 -11.33 -28.11
C LYS A 49 -0.25 -12.02 -26.82
N LEU A 50 0.98 -11.74 -26.38
CA LEU A 50 1.51 -12.19 -25.09
C LEU A 50 0.72 -11.55 -23.94
N PHE A 51 0.51 -12.31 -22.86
CA PHE A 51 -0.20 -11.81 -21.67
C PHE A 51 0.43 -10.52 -21.09
N GLU A 52 1.75 -10.42 -21.12
CA GLU A 52 2.48 -9.23 -20.69
C GLU A 52 2.14 -7.98 -21.51
N SER A 53 2.04 -8.10 -22.83
CA SER A 53 1.70 -6.95 -23.67
C SER A 53 0.25 -6.53 -23.46
N MET A 54 -0.66 -7.48 -23.23
CA MET A 54 -2.04 -7.16 -22.82
C MET A 54 -2.10 -6.39 -21.49
N ILE A 55 -1.26 -6.75 -20.51
CA ILE A 55 -1.20 -6.03 -19.22
C ILE A 55 -0.66 -4.61 -19.40
N ARG A 56 0.36 -4.45 -20.26
CA ARG A 56 0.91 -3.14 -20.61
C ARG A 56 -0.15 -2.27 -21.29
N ASP A 57 -0.87 -2.83 -22.27
CA ASP A 57 -1.92 -2.15 -23.03
C ASP A 57 -3.15 -1.81 -22.17
N SER A 58 -3.41 -2.58 -21.12
CA SER A 58 -4.55 -2.38 -20.19
C SER A 58 -4.31 -1.27 -19.15
N TYR A 59 -3.15 -0.58 -19.18
CA TYR A 59 -2.76 0.46 -18.22
C TYR A 59 -2.86 0.00 -16.75
N LEU A 60 -2.67 -1.30 -16.48
CA LEU A 60 -2.89 -1.90 -15.16
C LEU A 60 -2.05 -1.24 -14.06
N SER A 61 -0.80 -0.92 -14.40
CA SER A 61 0.15 -0.20 -13.54
C SER A 61 -0.29 1.23 -13.21
N VAL A 62 -0.98 1.91 -14.11
CA VAL A 62 -1.47 3.29 -13.85
C VAL A 62 -2.66 3.25 -12.92
N ILE A 63 -3.59 2.31 -13.14
CA ILE A 63 -4.79 2.17 -12.30
C ILE A 63 -4.40 1.76 -10.89
N SER A 64 -3.45 0.84 -10.73
CA SER A 64 -2.96 0.44 -9.41
C SER A 64 -2.29 1.60 -8.67
N ARG A 65 -1.50 2.42 -9.37
CA ARG A 65 -0.90 3.65 -8.84
C ARG A 65 -1.95 4.66 -8.36
N VAL A 66 -2.97 4.93 -9.17
CA VAL A 66 -4.09 5.82 -8.82
C VAL A 66 -4.88 5.27 -7.63
N ALA A 67 -5.15 3.97 -7.59
CA ALA A 67 -5.88 3.33 -6.50
C ALA A 67 -5.08 3.33 -5.19
N PHE A 68 -3.76 3.13 -5.25
CA PHE A 68 -2.89 3.25 -4.08
C PHE A 68 -2.91 4.68 -3.53
N LEU A 69 -2.81 5.69 -4.41
CA LEU A 69 -2.93 7.10 -4.00
C LEU A 69 -4.29 7.38 -3.36
N ALA A 70 -5.38 6.91 -3.97
CA ALA A 70 -6.73 7.05 -3.42
C ALA A 70 -6.87 6.38 -2.04
N LEU A 71 -6.26 5.20 -1.86
CA LEU A 71 -6.22 4.51 -0.57
C LEU A 71 -5.50 5.35 0.48
N CYS A 72 -4.32 5.89 0.16
CA CYS A 72 -3.58 6.79 1.05
C CYS A 72 -4.41 8.02 1.45
N LEU A 73 -5.08 8.66 0.48
CA LEU A 73 -5.94 9.82 0.74
C LEU A 73 -7.12 9.49 1.65
N ILE A 74 -7.80 8.36 1.41
CA ILE A 74 -8.91 7.91 2.26
C ILE A 74 -8.44 7.63 3.68
N LEU A 75 -7.30 6.98 3.85
CA LEU A 75 -6.74 6.72 5.17
C LEU A 75 -6.44 8.05 5.89
N VAL A 76 -5.83 9.03 5.20
CA VAL A 76 -5.55 10.37 5.74
C VAL A 76 -6.85 11.12 6.12
N TRP A 77 -7.86 11.11 5.26
CA TRP A 77 -9.11 11.84 5.46
C TRP A 77 -10.01 11.24 6.54
N THR A 78 -10.06 9.91 6.65
CA THR A 78 -10.98 9.23 7.57
C THR A 78 -10.72 9.56 9.05
N ASP A 79 -9.48 9.90 9.40
CA ASP A 79 -9.13 10.31 10.77
C ASP A 79 -9.19 11.84 10.99
N SER A 80 -9.06 12.63 9.92
CA SER A 80 -9.10 14.10 9.99
C SER A 80 -10.49 14.64 10.35
N ASP A 81 -11.55 13.95 9.94
CA ASP A 81 -12.95 14.35 10.15
C ASP A 81 -13.38 14.33 11.64
N ARG A 82 -12.61 13.70 12.52
CA ARG A 82 -12.88 13.64 13.98
C ARG A 82 -11.89 14.43 14.84
N ARG A 83 -10.92 15.11 14.21
CA ARG A 83 -9.80 15.79 14.87
C ARG A 83 -10.22 17.05 15.65
N GLY A 84 -11.41 17.62 15.36
CA GLY A 84 -11.84 18.91 15.92
C GLY A 84 -12.09 18.97 17.43
N CYS A 85 -12.56 17.90 18.10
CA CYS A 85 -12.89 17.96 19.54
C CYS A 85 -12.71 16.66 20.35
N LYS A 86 -12.59 15.47 19.74
CA LYS A 86 -12.75 14.18 20.45
C LYS A 86 -11.47 13.37 20.67
N SER A 87 -10.34 13.73 20.06
CA SER A 87 -9.07 12.99 20.20
C SER A 87 -8.54 13.01 21.63
N SER A 88 -8.55 14.17 22.30
CA SER A 88 -8.16 14.30 23.72
C SER A 88 -9.11 13.56 24.68
N TYR A 89 -10.41 13.49 24.37
CA TYR A 89 -11.39 12.74 25.15
C TYR A 89 -11.25 11.21 24.95
N LEU A 90 -10.95 10.75 23.74
CA LEU A 90 -10.67 9.34 23.45
C LEU A 90 -9.36 8.88 24.13
N LEU A 91 -8.30 9.70 24.09
CA LEU A 91 -7.03 9.43 24.77
C LEU A 91 -7.22 9.33 26.30
N LYS A 92 -7.95 10.28 26.90
CA LYS A 92 -8.28 10.25 28.35
C LYS A 92 -9.15 9.06 28.74
N ARG A 93 -10.10 8.65 27.87
CA ARG A 93 -11.03 7.54 28.17
C ARG A 93 -10.43 6.15 27.94
N LEU A 94 -9.47 6.01 27.02
CA LEU A 94 -8.84 4.72 26.69
C LEU A 94 -7.47 4.50 27.35
N CYS A 95 -6.93 5.51 28.05
CA CYS A 95 -5.61 5.47 28.71
C CYS A 95 -4.49 4.94 27.78
N VAL A 96 -4.56 5.25 26.48
CA VAL A 96 -3.52 4.90 25.51
C VAL A 96 -2.61 6.11 25.33
N SER A 97 -1.31 5.90 25.47
CA SER A 97 -0.30 6.94 25.26
C SER A 97 -0.26 7.40 23.80
N ARG A 98 0.18 8.64 23.54
CA ARG A 98 0.32 9.18 22.18
C ARG A 98 1.21 8.30 21.27
N PRO A 99 2.36 7.76 21.73
CA PRO A 99 3.15 6.82 20.93
C PRO A 99 2.45 5.48 20.67
N GLY A 100 1.62 5.02 21.62
CA GLY A 100 0.81 3.82 21.45
C GLY A 100 -0.24 3.95 20.35
N MET A 101 -0.86 5.13 20.24
CA MET A 101 -1.79 5.44 19.16
C MET A 101 -1.10 5.51 17.79
N PHE A 102 0.09 6.11 17.73
CA PHE A 102 0.91 6.12 16.51
C PHE A 102 1.23 4.69 16.06
N ALA A 103 1.76 3.85 16.95
CA ALA A 103 2.11 2.46 16.62
C ALA A 103 0.90 1.65 16.14
N LEU A 104 -0.26 1.78 16.80
CA LEU A 104 -1.49 1.10 16.38
C LEU A 104 -1.96 1.54 14.99
N ARG A 105 -1.87 2.84 14.68
CA ARG A 105 -2.22 3.37 13.36
C ARG A 105 -1.27 2.86 12.28
N SER A 106 0.03 2.90 12.53
CA SER A 106 1.03 2.37 11.60
C SER A 106 0.78 0.90 11.29
N ILE A 107 0.50 0.07 12.31
CA ILE A 107 0.17 -1.36 12.11
C ILE A 107 -1.11 -1.53 11.28
N TYR A 108 -2.14 -0.74 11.57
CA TYR A 108 -3.40 -0.79 10.81
C TYR A 108 -3.21 -0.41 9.34
N TYR A 109 -2.47 0.67 9.05
CA TYR A 109 -2.19 1.11 7.68
C TYR A 109 -1.28 0.15 6.94
N LEU A 110 -0.29 -0.43 7.61
CA LEU A 110 0.53 -1.51 7.07
C LEU A 110 -0.34 -2.68 6.61
N GLY A 111 -1.29 -3.11 7.46
CA GLY A 111 -2.26 -4.16 7.11
C GLY A 111 -3.11 -3.81 5.89
N CYS A 112 -3.59 -2.57 5.78
CA CYS A 112 -4.35 -2.11 4.61
C CYS A 112 -3.52 -2.19 3.31
N PHE A 113 -2.24 -1.83 3.36
CA PHE A 113 -1.36 -1.91 2.20
C PHE A 113 -0.98 -3.35 1.83
N VAL A 114 -0.80 -4.22 2.82
CA VAL A 114 -0.59 -5.66 2.56
C VAL A 114 -1.81 -6.27 1.87
N ILE A 115 -3.03 -5.96 2.34
CA ILE A 115 -4.27 -6.41 1.70
C ILE A 115 -4.37 -5.89 0.26
N PHE A 116 -4.05 -4.61 0.04
CA PHE A 116 -4.01 -4.02 -1.30
C PHE A 116 -3.07 -4.80 -2.24
N GLY A 117 -1.85 -5.10 -1.78
CA GLY A 117 -0.89 -5.90 -2.55
C GLY A 117 -1.40 -7.31 -2.84
N ALA A 118 -1.99 -7.98 -1.84
CA ALA A 118 -2.57 -9.31 -2.01
C ALA A 118 -3.72 -9.33 -3.04
N VAL A 119 -4.60 -8.32 -3.01
CA VAL A 119 -5.68 -8.16 -4.01
C VAL A 119 -5.09 -7.94 -5.40
N GLN A 120 -4.05 -7.11 -5.55
CA GLN A 120 -3.37 -6.92 -6.83
C GLN A 120 -2.80 -8.21 -7.39
N ILE A 121 -2.11 -9.00 -6.56
CA ILE A 121 -1.55 -10.30 -6.98
C ILE A 121 -2.70 -11.25 -7.40
N GLY A 122 -3.75 -11.33 -6.59
CA GLY A 122 -4.92 -12.16 -6.88
C GLY A 122 -5.63 -11.77 -8.19
N LEU A 123 -5.73 -10.47 -8.48
CA LEU A 123 -6.31 -9.98 -9.74
C LEU A 123 -5.48 -10.38 -10.96
N VAL A 124 -4.16 -10.24 -10.90
CA VAL A 124 -3.28 -10.66 -12.01
C VAL A 124 -3.42 -12.15 -12.26
N ILE A 125 -3.40 -12.97 -11.20
CA ILE A 125 -3.60 -14.42 -11.30
C ILE A 125 -4.99 -14.73 -11.89
N GLY A 126 -6.03 -14.05 -11.42
CA GLY A 126 -7.40 -14.21 -11.93
C GLY A 126 -7.53 -13.84 -13.41
N MET A 127 -6.93 -12.73 -13.84
CA MET A 127 -6.89 -12.31 -15.25
C MET A 127 -6.15 -13.33 -16.11
N PHE A 128 -5.06 -13.92 -15.61
CA PHE A 128 -4.36 -14.98 -16.32
C PHE A 128 -5.24 -16.23 -16.51
N PHE A 129 -6.03 -16.61 -15.50
CA PHE A 129 -6.98 -17.71 -15.65
C PHE A 129 -8.10 -17.40 -16.64
N LEU A 130 -8.61 -16.16 -16.66
CA LEU A 130 -9.58 -15.71 -17.67
C LEU A 130 -8.98 -15.76 -19.07
N TYR A 131 -7.74 -15.28 -19.23
CA TYR A 131 -7.00 -15.34 -20.49
C TYR A 131 -6.81 -16.79 -20.98
N ARG A 132 -6.45 -17.72 -20.09
CA ARG A 132 -6.30 -19.15 -20.42
C ARG A 132 -7.59 -19.79 -20.92
N ARG A 133 -8.75 -19.37 -20.41
CA ARG A 133 -10.05 -19.93 -20.84
C ARG A 133 -10.40 -19.57 -22.29
N GLY A 134 -9.89 -18.45 -22.80
CA GLY A 134 -10.11 -18.02 -24.18
C GLY A 134 -9.11 -18.57 -25.19
N GLN A 135 -8.13 -19.37 -24.76
CA GLN A 135 -7.03 -19.87 -25.59
C GLN A 135 -7.06 -21.40 -25.68
N THR A 136 -6.60 -21.96 -26.80
CA THR A 136 -6.51 -23.41 -26.98
C THR A 136 -5.55 -24.04 -25.96
N PRO A 137 -5.89 -25.17 -25.31
CA PRO A 137 -5.10 -25.77 -24.23
C PRO A 137 -3.64 -26.10 -24.57
N GLU A 138 -3.33 -26.32 -25.85
CA GLU A 138 -2.00 -26.76 -26.31
C GLU A 138 -0.93 -25.64 -26.29
N THR A 139 -1.31 -24.36 -26.20
CA THR A 139 -0.37 -23.25 -26.35
C THR A 139 0.07 -22.59 -25.03
N LEU A 140 -0.55 -22.92 -23.89
CA LEU A 140 -0.31 -22.23 -22.62
C LEU A 140 0.18 -23.16 -21.50
N SER A 141 1.52 -23.25 -21.41
CA SER A 141 2.22 -23.78 -20.24
C SER A 141 1.90 -22.95 -18.98
N PRO A 142 1.73 -23.59 -17.80
CA PRO A 142 1.68 -22.89 -16.50
C PRO A 142 2.88 -21.96 -16.25
N GLN A 143 4.02 -22.22 -16.88
CA GLN A 143 5.24 -21.40 -16.79
C GLN A 143 5.07 -20.03 -17.46
N ALA A 144 4.08 -19.86 -18.35
CA ALA A 144 3.81 -18.58 -19.00
C ALA A 144 3.44 -17.47 -18.01
N LEU A 145 2.80 -17.83 -16.88
CA LEU A 145 2.49 -16.87 -15.82
C LEU A 145 3.76 -16.36 -15.15
N PHE A 146 4.63 -17.27 -14.72
CA PHE A 146 5.91 -16.93 -14.09
C PHE A 146 6.79 -16.10 -15.03
N LEU A 147 6.83 -16.46 -16.32
CA LEU A 147 7.56 -15.71 -17.32
C LEU A 147 7.01 -14.29 -17.52
N ALA A 148 5.69 -14.10 -17.44
CA ALA A 148 5.09 -12.77 -17.48
C ALA A 148 5.45 -11.92 -16.25
N PHE A 149 5.48 -12.53 -15.06
CA PHE A 149 5.98 -11.89 -13.84
C PHE A 149 7.47 -11.53 -13.91
N TYR A 150 8.25 -12.26 -14.71
CA TYR A 150 9.66 -11.97 -14.91
C TYR A 150 9.89 -10.81 -15.87
N ARG A 151 9.12 -10.74 -16.97
CA ARG A 151 9.37 -9.77 -18.05
C ARG A 151 8.71 -8.40 -17.83
N ASN A 152 7.58 -8.35 -17.12
CA ASN A 152 6.85 -7.11 -16.93
C ASN A 152 7.29 -6.38 -15.65
N ASP A 153 7.82 -5.16 -15.78
CA ASP A 153 8.35 -4.36 -14.66
C ASP A 153 7.34 -4.17 -13.49
N PHE A 154 6.06 -3.98 -13.81
CA PHE A 154 5.02 -3.82 -12.80
C PHE A 154 4.72 -5.13 -12.07
N LEU A 155 4.58 -6.22 -12.81
CA LEU A 155 4.36 -7.54 -12.22
C LEU A 155 5.57 -8.01 -11.41
N HIS A 156 6.76 -7.76 -11.93
CA HIS A 156 8.02 -8.10 -11.27
C HIS A 156 8.21 -7.31 -9.97
N SER A 157 7.76 -6.05 -9.95
CA SER A 157 7.73 -5.23 -8.73
C SER A 157 6.65 -5.67 -7.74
N LEU A 158 5.56 -6.27 -8.21
CA LEU A 158 4.45 -6.75 -7.39
C LEU A 158 4.75 -8.12 -6.75
N LEU A 159 5.33 -9.04 -7.52
CA LEU A 159 5.72 -10.37 -7.08
C LEU A 159 7.14 -10.69 -7.61
N PRO A 160 8.19 -10.26 -6.88
CA PRO A 160 9.56 -10.57 -7.26
C PRO A 160 9.86 -12.04 -6.99
N LEU A 161 9.89 -12.86 -8.04
CA LEU A 161 10.03 -14.32 -7.89
C LEU A 161 11.44 -14.74 -7.43
N GLU A 162 12.48 -14.12 -7.97
CA GLU A 162 13.88 -14.47 -7.67
C GLU A 162 14.67 -13.35 -6.97
N GLU A 163 14.13 -12.12 -6.93
CA GLU A 163 14.84 -10.97 -6.37
C GLU A 163 14.47 -10.70 -4.90
N THR A 164 15.19 -11.33 -3.97
CA THR A 164 15.04 -11.12 -2.52
C THR A 164 15.15 -9.64 -2.12
N VAL A 165 16.00 -8.87 -2.81
CA VAL A 165 16.20 -7.43 -2.56
C VAL A 165 14.90 -6.65 -2.78
N ARG A 166 14.11 -6.98 -3.81
CA ARG A 166 12.83 -6.31 -4.07
C ARG A 166 11.77 -6.63 -3.02
N TRP A 167 11.77 -7.83 -2.45
CA TRP A 167 10.92 -8.15 -1.30
C TRP A 167 11.24 -7.26 -0.11
N ILE A 168 12.52 -7.10 0.21
CA ILE A 168 12.97 -6.24 1.30
C ILE A 168 12.56 -4.79 1.02
N ARG A 169 12.86 -4.28 -0.18
CA ARG A 169 12.45 -2.94 -0.63
C ARG A 169 10.96 -2.71 -0.46
N ASN A 170 10.11 -3.62 -0.94
CA ASN A 170 8.67 -3.51 -0.81
C ASN A 170 8.24 -3.48 0.66
N GLY A 171 8.87 -4.29 1.52
CA GLY A 171 8.67 -4.21 2.97
C GLY A 171 8.97 -2.83 3.55
N PHE A 172 10.12 -2.24 3.19
CA PHE A 172 10.50 -0.88 3.59
C PHE A 172 9.51 0.17 3.09
N LEU A 173 9.06 0.06 1.83
CA LEU A 173 8.07 0.98 1.26
C LEU A 173 6.73 0.92 2.01
N LEU A 174 6.25 -0.28 2.34
CA LEU A 174 5.01 -0.48 3.08
C LEU A 174 5.10 0.08 4.50
N VAL A 175 6.18 -0.26 5.22
CA VAL A 175 6.42 0.23 6.58
C VAL A 175 6.56 1.75 6.61
N CYS A 176 7.43 2.32 5.77
CA CYS A 176 7.65 3.75 5.71
C CYS A 176 6.35 4.50 5.35
N SER A 177 5.62 4.05 4.33
CA SER A 177 4.34 4.67 3.94
C SER A 177 3.30 4.62 5.06
N SER A 178 3.23 3.50 5.80
CA SER A 178 2.29 3.37 6.92
C SER A 178 2.62 4.33 8.06
N MET A 179 3.90 4.50 8.38
CA MET A 179 4.39 5.40 9.42
C MET A 179 4.23 6.87 9.00
N GLN A 180 4.47 7.21 7.73
CA GLN A 180 4.28 8.54 7.17
C GLN A 180 2.81 9.00 7.28
N ILE A 181 1.86 8.13 6.94
CA ILE A 181 0.42 8.46 7.10
C ILE A 181 0.04 8.58 8.57
N ALA A 182 0.53 7.69 9.43
CA ALA A 182 0.28 7.76 10.86
C ALA A 182 0.86 9.05 11.47
N TRP A 183 2.06 9.46 11.06
CA TRP A 183 2.73 10.68 11.49
C TRP A 183 2.03 11.94 10.98
N PHE A 184 1.58 11.96 9.72
CA PHE A 184 0.75 13.04 9.18
C PHE A 184 -0.51 13.27 10.03
N GLN A 185 -1.05 12.19 10.60
CA GLN A 185 -2.26 12.23 11.40
C GLN A 185 -2.05 12.60 12.87
N THR A 186 -0.85 12.48 13.41
CA THR A 186 -0.58 12.79 14.83
C THR A 186 -0.56 14.29 15.14
N ALA A 187 -0.96 15.17 14.21
CA ALA A 187 -1.23 16.60 14.44
C ALA A 187 -0.04 17.39 15.02
N LEU A 188 1.18 16.96 14.74
CA LEU A 188 2.33 17.38 15.53
C LEU A 188 3.25 18.43 14.93
N HIS A 189 3.09 18.87 13.68
CA HIS A 189 3.73 20.11 13.23
C HIS A 189 3.04 20.74 11.99
N PRO A 190 2.83 22.07 11.97
CA PRO A 190 2.42 22.78 10.75
C PRO A 190 3.53 22.88 9.68
N ALA A 191 4.81 22.68 10.05
CA ALA A 191 5.96 22.94 9.18
C ALA A 191 6.41 21.78 8.25
N GLY A 192 5.84 20.57 8.38
CA GLY A 192 6.35 19.37 7.68
C GLY A 192 5.32 18.57 6.88
N LYS A 193 4.11 19.13 6.64
CA LYS A 193 2.97 18.41 6.02
C LYS A 193 3.25 17.87 4.61
N TRP A 194 4.28 18.39 3.95
CA TRP A 194 4.65 18.00 2.60
C TRP A 194 5.47 16.71 2.56
N ILE A 195 6.20 16.35 3.64
CA ILE A 195 7.08 15.17 3.64
C ILE A 195 6.31 13.86 3.36
N PRO A 196 5.16 13.58 4.02
CA PRO A 196 4.39 12.37 3.73
C PRO A 196 3.80 12.37 2.32
N VAL A 197 3.44 13.56 1.81
CA VAL A 197 2.90 13.72 0.45
C VAL A 197 3.99 13.42 -0.58
N LEU A 198 5.18 14.02 -0.41
CA LEU A 198 6.33 13.78 -1.27
C LEU A 198 6.76 12.30 -1.24
N TRP A 199 6.71 11.67 -0.06
CA TRP A 199 6.97 10.24 0.06
C TRP A 199 5.96 9.40 -0.72
N ILE A 200 4.65 9.65 -0.55
CA ILE A 200 3.60 8.91 -1.27
C ILE A 200 3.76 9.10 -2.78
N LEU A 201 4.02 10.33 -3.25
CA LEU A 201 4.29 10.61 -4.66
C LEU A 201 5.52 9.86 -5.16
N TYR A 202 6.60 9.86 -4.38
CA TYR A 202 7.80 9.09 -4.69
C TYR A 202 7.48 7.60 -4.86
N VAL A 203 6.79 6.97 -3.91
CA VAL A 203 6.39 5.54 -4.00
C VAL A 203 5.53 5.29 -5.23
N VAL A 204 4.54 6.14 -5.51
CA VAL A 204 3.68 6.00 -6.70
C VAL A 204 4.49 6.05 -7.98
N MET A 205 5.50 6.92 -8.08
CA MET A 205 6.32 7.07 -9.28
C MET A 205 7.36 5.96 -9.42
N THR A 206 7.97 5.54 -8.31
CA THR A 206 9.10 4.62 -8.30
C THR A 206 8.72 3.18 -8.02
N PHE A 207 7.45 2.83 -7.81
CA PHE A 207 7.04 1.44 -7.59
C PHE A 207 7.29 0.52 -8.80
N PRO A 208 6.85 0.84 -10.03
CA PRO A 208 7.22 0.05 -11.20
C PRO A 208 8.65 0.40 -11.64
N GLN A 209 9.65 -0.32 -11.12
CA GLN A 209 11.05 -0.16 -11.55
C GLN A 209 11.45 -1.25 -12.55
N GLY A 210 12.27 -0.85 -13.52
CA GLY A 210 12.87 -1.74 -14.51
C GLY A 210 13.58 -2.94 -13.87
N ILE A 211 13.56 -4.09 -14.53
CA ILE A 211 14.26 -5.30 -14.09
C ILE A 211 15.77 -5.01 -13.93
N GLY A 212 16.39 -5.51 -12.84
CA GLY A 212 17.82 -5.33 -12.57
C GLY A 212 18.25 -3.96 -11.98
N SER A 213 17.32 -3.11 -11.53
CA SER A 213 17.61 -1.79 -10.95
C SER A 213 18.10 -1.80 -9.49
N LEU A 214 19.07 -2.66 -9.15
CA LEU A 214 19.55 -2.85 -7.77
C LEU A 214 19.98 -1.53 -7.10
N GLY A 215 20.62 -0.62 -7.83
CA GLY A 215 21.01 0.69 -7.31
C GLY A 215 19.83 1.55 -6.87
N MET A 216 18.73 1.54 -7.64
CA MET A 216 17.49 2.25 -7.29
C MET A 216 16.77 1.59 -6.11
N ASP A 217 16.84 0.26 -6.00
CA ASP A 217 16.30 -0.47 -4.86
C ASP A 217 17.02 -0.10 -3.56
N ILE A 218 18.37 -0.07 -3.58
CA ILE A 218 19.18 0.36 -2.43
C ILE A 218 18.88 1.81 -2.08
N PHE A 219 18.86 2.71 -3.07
CA PHE A 219 18.56 4.12 -2.85
C PHE A 219 17.17 4.31 -2.21
N THR A 220 16.18 3.56 -2.68
CA THR A 220 14.81 3.57 -2.14
C THR A 220 14.80 3.09 -0.69
N MET A 221 15.51 2.01 -0.37
CA MET A 221 15.61 1.47 1.00
C MET A 221 16.32 2.42 1.95
N VAL A 222 17.43 3.04 1.53
CA VAL A 222 18.16 4.03 2.33
C VAL A 222 17.26 5.24 2.60
N THR A 223 16.59 5.76 1.58
CA THR A 223 15.68 6.91 1.73
C THR A 223 14.51 6.58 2.66
N ALA A 224 13.94 5.37 2.54
CA ALA A 224 12.91 4.87 3.45
C ALA A 224 13.44 4.80 4.90
N GLY A 225 14.65 4.27 5.09
CA GLY A 225 15.30 4.15 6.39
C GLY A 225 15.51 5.52 7.06
N VAL A 226 16.01 6.50 6.31
CA VAL A 226 16.19 7.88 6.80
C VAL A 226 14.85 8.50 7.20
N CYS A 227 13.81 8.34 6.38
CA CYS A 227 12.47 8.83 6.69
C CYS A 227 11.90 8.21 7.96
N VAL A 228 12.04 6.88 8.11
CA VAL A 228 11.57 6.17 9.30
C VAL A 228 12.36 6.60 10.54
N ALA A 229 13.68 6.73 10.43
CA ALA A 229 14.53 7.20 11.54
C ALA A 229 14.11 8.59 12.00
N PHE A 230 13.88 9.51 11.07
CA PHE A 230 13.38 10.86 11.36
C PHE A 230 12.02 10.85 12.06
N ILE A 231 11.07 10.03 11.60
CA ILE A 231 9.76 9.89 12.27
C ILE A 231 9.94 9.32 13.69
N LEU A 232 10.83 8.35 13.87
CA LEU A 232 11.06 7.71 15.16
C LEU A 232 11.71 8.67 16.16
N THR A 233 12.68 9.50 15.74
CA THR A 233 13.28 10.52 16.62
C THR A 233 12.22 11.51 17.09
N GLU A 234 11.37 12.00 16.18
CA GLU A 234 10.26 12.90 16.53
C GLU A 234 9.27 12.25 17.50
N VAL A 235 8.91 10.99 17.27
CA VAL A 235 8.02 10.22 18.16
C VAL A 235 8.67 9.96 19.52
N PHE A 236 9.99 9.76 19.57
CA PHE A 236 10.73 9.53 20.81
C PHE A 236 10.87 10.80 21.65
N ASP A 237 11.17 11.93 21.02
CA ASP A 237 11.22 13.25 21.69
C ASP A 237 9.86 13.62 22.29
N LEU A 238 8.78 13.21 21.63
CA LEU A 238 7.43 13.35 22.18
C LEU A 238 7.20 12.46 23.39
N TRP A 239 7.71 11.24 23.34
CA TRP A 239 7.64 10.33 24.48
C TRP A 239 8.41 10.88 25.69
N GLY A 240 9.56 11.51 25.48
CA GLY A 240 10.32 12.20 26.53
C GLY A 240 9.55 13.38 27.14
N ARG A 241 8.91 14.20 26.31
CA ARG A 241 8.08 15.34 26.78
C ARG A 241 6.86 14.90 27.59
N ASP A 242 6.19 13.81 27.19
CA ASP A 242 5.04 13.25 27.94
C ASP A 242 5.44 12.69 29.32
N GLN A 243 6.71 12.30 29.53
CA GLN A 243 7.21 11.81 30.82
C GLN A 243 7.66 12.92 31.78
N HIS A 244 8.18 14.04 31.26
CA HIS A 244 8.64 15.17 32.07
C HIS A 244 7.55 16.21 32.37
N GLY A 245 6.40 16.15 31.68
CA GLY A 245 5.26 17.04 31.87
C GLY A 245 4.11 16.47 32.72
N ALA A 246 4.36 15.40 33.49
CA ALA A 246 3.40 14.75 34.36
C ALA A 246 3.76 14.93 35.84
#